data_AF-A0AAV4DV10-F1
#
_entry.id   AF-A0AAV4DV10-F1
#
_cell.length_a   1.000
_cell.length_b   1.000
_cell.length_c   1.000
_cell.angle_alpha   90.00
_cell.angle_beta   90.00
_cell.angle_gamma   90.00
#
_symmetry.space_group_name_H-M   'P 1'
#
loop_
_entity.id
_entity.type
_entity.pdbx_description
1 polymer ?
#
loop_
_entity_poly.entity_id
_entity_poly.type
_entity_poly.pdbx_seq_one_letter_code
_entity_poly.pdbx_strand_id
1 'polypeptide(L)'
;MTAGDPNEYRLIRDLMKGYDKRIRPSINFTDPLNVTFGLALAQIIDVIWTDYNLRWDPAKYGGIKVLRLPHDEIWKPDIFLHNNADVSAYTSSLSSNLIVTQDGNVTWFSMFIFRSSCSINVRYFPFDAQNCTMQFASWSYDGFQVALMNHVIPRV
;
A
#
# COMPACT_ATOMS: atom_id res chain seq x y z
N MET A 1 17.55 6.44 -27.81
CA MET A 1 17.76 5.02 -27.50
C MET A 1 17.96 4.93 -25.99
N THR A 2 16.94 4.53 -25.23
CA THR A 2 17.08 4.34 -23.78
C THR A 2 17.74 3.00 -23.54
N ALA A 3 19.05 2.99 -23.33
CA ALA A 3 19.80 1.78 -22.97
C ALA A 3 19.51 1.43 -21.51
N GLY A 4 18.35 0.82 -21.25
CA GLY A 4 18.05 0.13 -19.99
C GLY A 4 18.59 -1.30 -20.02
N ASP A 5 18.72 -1.94 -18.85
CA ASP A 5 19.12 -3.35 -18.76
C ASP A 5 18.14 -4.22 -19.57
N PRO A 6 18.61 -5.03 -20.55
CA PRO A 6 17.72 -5.82 -21.40
C PRO A 6 16.88 -6.86 -20.65
N ASN A 7 17.38 -7.38 -19.53
CA ASN A 7 16.64 -8.36 -18.72
C ASN A 7 15.54 -7.67 -17.93
N GLU A 8 15.83 -6.52 -17.31
CA GLU A 8 14.84 -5.71 -16.60
C GLU A 8 13.73 -5.21 -17.56
N TYR A 9 14.12 -4.71 -18.74
CA TYR A 9 13.17 -4.30 -19.77
C TYR A 9 12.26 -5.46 -20.21
N ARG A 10 12.84 -6.64 -20.45
CA ARG A 10 12.06 -7.84 -20.82
C ARG A 10 11.15 -8.28 -19.69
N LEU A 11 11.63 -8.28 -18.45
CA LEU A 11 10.87 -8.65 -17.27
C LEU A 11 9.63 -7.76 -17.10
N ILE A 12 9.81 -6.43 -17.10
CA ILE A 12 8.70 -5.49 -16.96
C ILE A 12 7.68 -5.72 -18.07
N ARG A 13 8.13 -5.82 -19.33
CA ARG A 13 7.24 -6.04 -20.47
C ARG A 13 6.45 -7.34 -20.34
N ASP A 14 7.09 -8.42 -19.90
CA ASP A 14 6.46 -9.73 -19.77
C ASP A 14 5.45 -9.75 -18.60
N LEU A 15 5.78 -9.14 -17.45
CA LEU A 15 4.88 -9.03 -16.29
C LEU A 15 3.66 -8.14 -16.58
N MET A 16 3.86 -7.01 -17.26
CA MET A 16 2.79 -6.05 -17.54
C MET A 16 1.93 -6.48 -18.74
N LYS A 17 2.29 -7.55 -19.43
CA LYS A 17 1.52 -8.06 -20.57
C LYS A 17 0.19 -8.65 -20.09
N GLY A 18 -0.89 -7.90 -20.30
CA GLY A 18 -2.25 -8.30 -19.91
C GLY A 18 -2.55 -8.08 -18.42
N TYR A 19 -1.67 -7.38 -17.70
CA TYR A 19 -1.94 -6.94 -16.33
C TYR A 19 -2.99 -5.82 -16.35
N ASP A 20 -4.10 -6.01 -15.65
CA ASP A 20 -5.12 -4.97 -15.48
C ASP A 20 -5.17 -4.52 -14.02
N LYS A 21 -4.65 -3.31 -13.77
CA LYS A 21 -4.58 -2.71 -12.43
C LYS A 21 -5.93 -2.47 -11.76
N ARG A 22 -7.04 -2.60 -12.48
CA ARG A 22 -8.40 -2.49 -11.92
C ARG A 22 -8.85 -3.79 -11.26
N ILE A 23 -8.19 -4.90 -11.55
CA ILE A 23 -8.55 -6.22 -11.03
C ILE A 23 -7.76 -6.49 -9.76
N ARG A 24 -8.46 -6.79 -8.67
CA ARG A 24 -7.86 -7.22 -7.40
C ARG A 24 -7.06 -8.52 -7.61
N PRO A 25 -5.79 -8.60 -7.17
CA PRO A 25 -4.95 -9.77 -7.38
C PRO A 25 -5.25 -10.88 -6.36
N SER A 26 -6.48 -11.40 -6.41
CA SER A 26 -6.92 -12.61 -5.69
C SER A 26 -7.06 -13.81 -6.62
N ILE A 27 -6.61 -14.99 -6.21
CA ILE A 27 -6.72 -16.22 -7.01
C ILE A 27 -8.20 -16.54 -7.32
N ASN A 28 -9.05 -16.45 -6.29
CA ASN A 28 -10.50 -16.55 -6.44
C ASN A 28 -11.16 -15.27 -5.96
N PHE A 29 -12.28 -14.91 -6.59
CA PHE A 29 -13.08 -13.74 -6.19
C PHE A 29 -13.58 -13.83 -4.74
N THR A 30 -13.81 -15.05 -4.25
CA THR A 30 -14.29 -15.33 -2.88
C THR A 30 -13.22 -15.16 -1.80
N ASP A 31 -11.95 -15.24 -2.18
CA ASP A 31 -10.87 -15.24 -1.20
C ASP A 31 -10.48 -13.80 -0.85
N PRO A 32 -10.39 -13.43 0.43
CA PRO A 32 -9.92 -12.11 0.84
C PRO A 32 -8.45 -11.92 0.46
N LEU A 33 -8.11 -10.71 0.05
CA LEU A 33 -6.71 -10.30 -0.10
C LEU A 33 -6.24 -9.73 1.23
N ASN A 34 -5.24 -10.37 1.82
CA ASN A 34 -4.62 -9.86 3.04
C ASN A 34 -3.72 -8.67 2.70
N VAL A 35 -4.07 -7.50 3.22
CA VAL A 35 -3.31 -6.27 3.06
C VAL A 35 -2.78 -5.88 4.42
N THR A 36 -1.47 -5.93 4.56
CA THR A 36 -0.79 -5.54 5.79
C THR A 36 -0.56 -4.03 5.75
N PHE A 37 -1.01 -3.34 6.79
CA PHE A 37 -0.96 -1.88 6.91
C PHE A 37 -0.28 -1.50 8.22
N GLY A 38 0.73 -0.64 8.13
CA GLY A 38 1.34 -0.02 9.29
C GLY A 38 1.43 1.50 9.15
N LEU A 39 1.51 2.13 10.31
CA LEU A 39 1.55 3.57 10.46
C LEU A 39 2.60 3.93 11.52
N ALA A 40 3.50 4.83 11.15
CA ALA A 40 4.43 5.46 12.09
C ALA A 40 4.02 6.91 12.32
N LEU A 41 4.20 7.40 13.55
CA LEU A 41 3.85 8.77 13.94
C LEU A 41 4.54 9.85 13.08
N ALA A 42 5.68 9.50 12.45
CA ALA A 42 6.40 10.34 11.49
C ALA A 42 5.73 10.44 10.10
N GLN A 43 4.41 10.20 10.01
CA GLN A 43 3.61 10.29 8.77
C GLN A 43 3.96 9.24 7.70
N ILE A 44 4.67 8.17 8.08
CA ILE A 44 5.04 7.09 7.17
C ILE A 44 3.97 6.01 7.24
N ILE A 45 3.44 5.63 6.09
CA ILE A 45 2.65 4.40 5.94
C ILE A 45 3.46 3.37 5.18
N ASP A 46 3.26 2.11 5.56
CA ASP A 46 3.70 0.95 4.80
C ASP A 46 2.51 0.04 4.50
N VAL A 47 2.39 -0.32 3.23
CA VAL A 47 1.31 -1.20 2.75
C VAL A 47 1.94 -2.36 2.02
N ILE A 48 1.63 -3.57 2.47
CA ILE A 48 2.20 -4.80 1.94
C ILE A 48 1.08 -5.74 1.54
N TRP A 49 1.15 -6.26 0.32
CA TRP A 49 0.25 -7.29 -0.18
C TRP A 49 1.00 -8.22 -1.12
N THR A 50 0.35 -9.32 -1.52
CA THR A 50 0.90 -10.25 -2.51
C THR A 50 0.07 -10.16 -3.78
N ASP A 51 0.74 -9.99 -4.92
CA ASP A 51 0.17 -10.06 -6.25
C ASP A 51 0.75 -11.26 -7.00
N TYR A 52 -0.10 -12.27 -7.26
CA TYR A 52 0.32 -13.51 -7.92
C TYR A 52 0.68 -13.30 -9.40
N ASN A 53 0.19 -12.24 -10.04
CA ASN A 53 0.52 -11.92 -11.44
C ASN A 53 1.91 -11.31 -11.58
N LEU A 54 2.50 -10.82 -10.47
CA LEU A 54 3.81 -10.20 -10.43
C LEU A 54 4.90 -11.16 -9.94
N ARG A 55 4.77 -12.44 -10.28
CA ARG A 55 5.74 -13.50 -9.97
C ARG A 55 6.61 -13.82 -11.17
N TRP A 56 7.90 -14.02 -10.94
CA TRP A 56 8.82 -14.45 -12.00
C TRP A 56 9.93 -15.34 -11.45
N ASP A 57 10.60 -16.04 -12.36
CA ASP A 57 11.80 -16.83 -12.07
C ASP A 57 13.06 -15.98 -12.36
N PRO A 58 13.86 -15.59 -11.35
CA PRO A 58 15.05 -14.77 -11.56
C PRO A 58 16.05 -15.40 -12.53
N ALA A 59 16.13 -16.73 -12.61
CA ALA A 59 17.07 -17.41 -13.51
C ALA A 59 16.81 -17.05 -14.98
N LYS A 60 15.57 -16.70 -15.34
CA LYS A 60 15.18 -16.28 -16.69
C LYS A 60 15.45 -14.80 -16.98
N TYR A 61 15.74 -13.99 -15.96
CA TYR A 61 15.88 -12.53 -16.08
C TYR A 61 17.17 -12.03 -15.42
N GLY A 62 18.28 -12.75 -15.62
CA GLY A 62 19.60 -12.28 -15.16
C GLY A 62 19.77 -12.22 -13.63
N GLY A 63 18.96 -12.97 -12.88
CA GLY A 63 19.02 -13.03 -11.42
C GLY A 63 18.29 -11.89 -10.70
N ILE A 64 17.47 -11.09 -11.41
CA ILE A 64 16.67 -10.03 -10.79
C ILE A 64 15.69 -10.64 -9.78
N LYS A 65 15.82 -10.26 -8.51
CA LYS A 65 14.92 -10.71 -7.41
C LYS A 65 13.97 -9.62 -6.91
N VAL A 66 14.30 -8.36 -7.21
CA VAL A 66 13.54 -7.19 -6.76
C VAL A 66 13.40 -6.25 -7.94
N LEU A 67 12.18 -5.80 -8.18
CA LEU A 67 11.81 -4.87 -9.23
C LEU A 67 11.14 -3.64 -8.60
N ARG A 68 11.41 -2.45 -9.15
CA ARG A 68 10.75 -1.21 -8.72
C ARG A 68 9.81 -0.71 -9.80
N LEU A 69 8.54 -0.53 -9.46
CA LEU A 69 7.50 -0.09 -10.39
C LEU A 69 6.86 1.22 -9.91
N PRO A 70 6.46 2.12 -10.82
CA PRO A 70 5.65 3.28 -10.45
C PRO A 70 4.36 2.84 -9.74
N HIS A 71 4.00 3.55 -8.68
CA HIS A 71 2.88 3.12 -7.81
C HIS A 71 1.49 3.20 -8.45
N ASP A 72 1.38 3.86 -9.60
CA ASP A 72 0.13 4.03 -10.35
C ASP A 72 -0.02 3.05 -11.52
N GLU A 73 0.97 2.18 -11.76
CA GLU A 73 0.97 1.24 -12.88
C GLU A 73 0.38 -0.13 -12.52
N ILE A 74 0.36 -0.49 -11.24
CA ILE A 74 -0.21 -1.77 -10.77
C ILE A 74 -1.40 -1.57 -9.84
N TRP A 75 -2.12 -2.65 -9.51
CA TRP A 75 -3.21 -2.60 -8.54
C TRP A 75 -2.67 -2.21 -7.17
N LYS A 76 -3.39 -1.32 -6.47
CA LYS A 76 -3.08 -0.84 -5.13
C LYS A 76 -4.38 -0.78 -4.31
N PRO A 77 -4.38 -1.21 -3.04
CA PRO A 77 -5.56 -1.08 -2.19
C PRO A 77 -5.87 0.39 -1.91
N ASP A 78 -7.15 0.69 -1.79
CA ASP A 78 -7.72 2.01 -1.56
C ASP A 78 -7.98 2.23 -0.07
N ILE A 79 -6.91 2.34 0.72
CA ILE A 79 -7.01 2.52 2.17
C ILE A 79 -7.22 4.01 2.51
N PHE A 80 -8.27 4.31 3.26
CA PHE A 80 -8.68 5.66 3.65
C PHE A 80 -8.92 5.81 5.15
N LEU A 81 -8.67 7.03 5.63
CA LEU A 81 -9.07 7.46 6.97
C LEU A 81 -10.57 7.81 6.94
N HIS A 82 -11.41 7.01 7.60
CA HIS A 82 -12.87 7.22 7.62
C HIS A 82 -13.28 8.43 8.45
N ASN A 83 -12.67 8.64 9.61
CA ASN A 83 -12.93 9.79 10.46
C ASN A 83 -12.07 10.99 10.06
N ASN A 84 -11.90 11.22 8.77
CA ASN A 84 -11.15 12.35 8.25
C ASN A 84 -11.90 13.67 8.49
N ALA A 85 -11.17 14.70 8.93
CA ALA A 85 -11.67 16.05 9.14
C ALA A 85 -11.28 17.02 8.01
N ASP A 86 -10.49 16.58 7.03
CA ASP A 86 -10.00 17.41 5.93
C ASP A 86 -9.97 16.67 4.59
N VAL A 87 -10.85 17.07 3.67
CA VAL A 87 -10.98 16.46 2.33
C VAL A 87 -9.72 16.67 1.47
N SER A 88 -8.82 17.60 1.85
CA SER A 88 -7.54 17.84 1.16
C SER A 88 -6.47 16.79 1.42
N ALA A 89 -6.70 15.80 2.31
CA ALA A 89 -5.76 14.72 2.57
C ALA A 89 -5.30 13.97 1.30
N TYR A 90 -6.11 13.98 0.23
CA TYR A 90 -5.78 13.38 -1.07
C TYR A 90 -4.64 14.08 -1.81
N THR A 91 -4.42 15.38 -1.61
CA THR A 91 -3.47 16.17 -2.42
C THR A 91 -2.08 16.27 -1.79
N SER A 92 -1.93 15.83 -0.54
CA SER A 92 -0.72 16.02 0.28
C SER A 92 -0.01 14.68 0.52
N SER A 93 0.28 13.93 -0.56
CA SER A 93 0.97 12.65 -0.48
C SER A 93 2.25 12.62 -1.30
N LEU A 94 3.29 12.04 -0.72
CA LEU A 94 4.57 11.76 -1.37
C LEU A 94 4.76 10.25 -1.38
N SER A 95 4.49 9.66 -2.54
CA SER A 95 4.52 8.22 -2.74
C SER A 95 5.84 7.78 -3.37
N SER A 96 6.43 6.71 -2.82
CA SER A 96 7.57 6.04 -3.44
C SER A 96 7.15 5.14 -4.60
N ASN A 97 8.14 4.65 -5.37
CA ASN A 97 7.93 3.49 -6.24
C ASN A 97 7.70 2.24 -5.39
N LEU A 98 6.89 1.33 -5.92
CA LEU A 98 6.61 0.04 -5.31
C LEU A 98 7.82 -0.87 -5.41
N ILE A 99 8.08 -1.61 -4.34
CA ILE A 99 9.11 -2.64 -4.30
C ILE A 99 8.42 -3.99 -4.46
N VAL A 100 8.66 -4.65 -5.58
CA VAL A 100 8.09 -5.97 -5.89
C VAL A 100 9.19 -7.01 -5.81
N THR A 101 8.96 -8.08 -5.08
CA THR A 101 9.87 -9.24 -5.00
C THR A 101 9.44 -10.32 -5.99
N GLN A 102 10.38 -11.20 -6.38
CA GLN A 102 10.12 -12.33 -7.29
C GLN A 102 8.91 -13.21 -6.90
N ASP A 103 8.59 -13.28 -5.60
CA ASP A 103 7.50 -14.08 -5.05
C ASP A 103 6.13 -13.38 -5.16
N GLY A 104 6.11 -12.17 -5.73
CA GLY A 104 4.92 -11.35 -5.89
C GLY A 104 4.60 -10.49 -4.66
N ASN A 105 5.45 -10.45 -3.64
CA ASN A 105 5.21 -9.54 -2.51
C ASN A 105 5.51 -8.11 -2.95
N VAL A 106 4.54 -7.23 -2.76
CA VAL A 106 4.59 -5.82 -3.08
C VAL A 106 4.63 -5.02 -1.79
N THR A 107 5.55 -4.06 -1.71
CA THR A 107 5.65 -3.11 -0.61
C THR A 107 5.53 -1.69 -1.15
N TRP A 108 4.64 -0.92 -0.56
CA TRP A 108 4.43 0.49 -0.87
C TRP A 108 4.69 1.35 0.36
N PHE A 109 5.60 2.31 0.22
CA PHE A 109 5.83 3.35 1.22
C PHE A 109 5.29 4.68 0.71
N SER A 110 4.59 5.39 1.57
CA SER A 110 4.15 6.74 1.27
C SER A 110 4.14 7.59 2.53
N MET A 111 4.29 8.90 2.33
CA MET A 111 4.14 9.88 3.39
C MET A 111 2.81 10.61 3.21
N PHE A 112 2.01 10.65 4.29
CA PHE A 112 0.68 11.28 4.30
C PHE A 112 0.48 12.13 5.56
N ILE A 113 -0.04 13.35 5.37
CA ILE A 113 -0.52 14.18 6.48
C ILE A 113 -2.01 13.88 6.69
N PHE A 114 -2.33 13.17 7.77
CA PHE A 114 -3.70 12.86 8.15
C PHE A 114 -4.26 13.89 9.13
N ARG A 115 -5.53 14.25 8.95
CA ARG A 115 -6.30 15.08 9.91
C ARG A 115 -7.54 14.31 10.33
N SER A 116 -7.54 13.71 11.52
CA SER A 116 -8.68 12.97 12.04
C SER A 116 -9.59 13.84 12.90
N SER A 117 -10.89 13.61 12.82
CA SER A 117 -11.88 14.10 13.77
C SER A 117 -11.89 13.22 15.03
N CYS A 118 -11.89 13.85 16.20
CA CYS A 118 -11.85 13.20 17.51
C CYS A 118 -12.70 14.00 18.51
N SER A 119 -13.37 13.32 19.42
CA SER A 119 -14.14 13.96 20.50
C SER A 119 -13.21 14.33 21.65
N ILE A 120 -13.30 15.58 22.12
CA ILE A 120 -12.46 16.12 23.20
C ILE A 120 -13.26 16.16 24.50
N ASN A 121 -12.68 15.62 25.58
CA ASN A 121 -13.27 15.65 26.91
C ASN A 121 -12.57 16.71 27.77
N VAL A 122 -13.26 17.80 28.06
CA VAL A 122 -12.73 18.98 28.78
C VAL A 122 -13.07 18.99 30.28
N ARG A 123 -13.43 17.85 30.88
CA ARG A 123 -13.89 17.78 32.28
C ARG A 123 -12.83 18.24 33.31
N TYR A 124 -11.55 18.01 33.03
CA TYR A 124 -10.44 18.28 33.96
C TYR A 124 -9.46 19.34 33.45
N PHE A 125 -9.91 20.23 32.56
CA PHE A 125 -9.08 21.27 31.99
C PHE A 125 -8.33 22.08 33.08
N PRO A 126 -7.01 22.35 32.94
CA PRO A 126 -6.13 22.02 31.81
C PRO A 126 -5.37 20.68 31.96
N PHE A 127 -5.66 19.89 33.00
CA PHE A 127 -4.98 18.62 33.32
C PHE A 127 -5.81 17.40 32.87
N ASP A 128 -6.26 17.43 31.63
CA ASP A 128 -7.03 16.33 31.03
C ASP A 128 -6.15 15.40 30.19
N ALA A 129 -6.69 14.23 29.87
CA ALA A 129 -6.10 13.26 28.97
C ALA A 129 -7.05 13.05 27.80
N GLN A 130 -6.51 13.09 26.57
CA GLN A 130 -7.29 12.94 25.35
C GLN A 130 -6.97 11.61 24.69
N ASN A 131 -8.02 10.88 24.28
CA ASN A 131 -7.90 9.62 23.55
C ASN A 131 -8.50 9.81 22.16
N CYS A 132 -7.63 9.83 21.14
CA CYS A 132 -8.04 9.98 19.75
C CYS A 132 -7.70 8.74 18.94
N THR A 133 -8.69 8.28 18.18
CA THR A 133 -8.58 7.10 17.32
C THR A 133 -8.56 7.53 15.86
N MET A 134 -7.72 6.90 15.05
CA MET A 134 -7.76 7.00 13.60
C MET A 134 -8.31 5.69 13.03
N GLN A 135 -9.32 5.77 12.17
CA GLN A 135 -10.01 4.61 11.62
C GLN A 135 -9.67 4.44 10.15
N PHE A 136 -8.81 3.48 9.84
CA PHE A 136 -8.43 3.14 8.47
C PHE A 136 -9.24 1.95 7.96
N ALA A 137 -9.78 2.06 6.75
CA ALA A 137 -10.42 0.94 6.05
C ALA A 137 -10.32 1.11 4.53
N SER A 138 -10.66 0.07 3.78
CA SER A 138 -10.84 0.20 2.33
C SER A 138 -12.09 1.03 2.03
N TRP A 139 -12.02 1.85 0.97
CA TRP A 139 -13.17 2.66 0.54
C TRP A 139 -14.18 1.88 -0.29
N SER A 140 -13.71 1.02 -1.19
CA SER A 140 -14.55 0.31 -2.15
C SER A 140 -14.72 -1.19 -1.87
N TYR A 141 -13.86 -1.79 -1.04
CA TYR A 141 -13.92 -3.21 -0.70
C TYR A 141 -14.39 -3.41 0.74
N ASP A 142 -15.18 -4.47 0.95
CA ASP A 142 -15.53 -4.95 2.29
C ASP A 142 -14.43 -5.84 2.89
N GLY A 143 -14.64 -6.25 4.15
CA GLY A 143 -13.70 -7.11 4.87
C GLY A 143 -13.57 -8.55 4.34
N PHE A 144 -14.47 -8.99 3.46
CA PHE A 144 -14.38 -10.30 2.79
C PHE A 144 -13.56 -10.24 1.50
N GLN A 145 -13.38 -9.04 0.94
CA GLN A 145 -12.56 -8.82 -0.25
C GLN A 145 -11.16 -8.31 0.10
N VAL A 146 -11.05 -7.40 1.07
CA VAL A 146 -9.77 -6.86 1.54
C VAL A 146 -9.73 -6.95 3.07
N ALA A 147 -8.88 -7.84 3.57
CA ALA A 147 -8.66 -8.01 5.00
C ALA A 147 -7.43 -7.22 5.42
N LEU A 148 -7.63 -6.15 6.20
CA LEU A 148 -6.54 -5.33 6.73
C LEU A 148 -5.90 -6.00 7.95
N MET A 149 -4.58 -6.18 7.89
CA MET A 149 -3.76 -6.78 8.94
C MET A 149 -2.82 -5.72 9.52
N ASN A 150 -2.73 -5.61 10.85
CA ASN A 150 -1.87 -4.60 11.48
C ASN A 150 -0.39 -4.96 11.36
N HIS A 151 0.44 -3.96 11.09
CA HIS A 151 1.90 -4.05 11.13
C HIS A 151 2.52 -2.89 11.91
N VAL A 152 3.56 -3.19 12.67
CA VAL A 152 4.34 -2.18 13.38
C VAL A 152 5.61 -1.94 12.60
N ILE A 153 5.72 -0.76 11.98
CA ILE A 153 6.93 -0.33 11.29
C ILE A 153 8.08 -0.32 12.32
N PRO A 154 9.16 -1.09 12.10
CA PRO A 154 10.32 -1.07 12.98
C PRO A 154 10.87 0.35 13.07
N ARG A 155 11.21 0.80 14.29
CA ARG A 155 11.93 2.07 14.45
C ARG A 155 13.30 1.94 13.78
N VAL A 156 13.61 2.85 12.85
CA VAL A 156 14.95 3.04 12.29
C VAL A 156 15.86 3.60 13.39
#